data_AF-A0A0G0G7R4-F1
#
_entry.id   AF-A0A0G0G7R4-F1
#
_cell.length_a   1.000
_cell.length_b   1.000
_cell.length_c   1.000
_cell.angle_alpha   90.00
_cell.angle_beta   90.00
_cell.angle_gamma   90.00
#
_symmetry.space_group_name_H-M   'P 1'
#
loop_
_entity.id
_entity.type
_entity.pdbx_description
1 polymer ?
#
loop_
_entity_poly.entity_id
_entity_poly.type
_entity_poly.pdbx_seq_one_letter_code
_entity_poly.pdbx_strand_id
1 'polypeptide(L)'
;DFKVAGTRDGVTAIQLDVKVEGVPIKILGEAMIQAKKARVAILDTIGKELGAPRKDISPNAPKILMIKINPDMIGMVIGGGGKTIKEIKENSGAEITIEDDGTVYFTGKGDSAEKAKTIVLDMTHEYKVGEVLKGEVVKVADFGCFVKLNAFTDGMVHISELAPFRVERVSDIIKEGMIVPVKVISIDREKGRIGLSIKEADKDFFKKS
;
A
#
# COMPACT_ATOMS: atom_id res chain seq x y z
N ASP A 1 27.36 -24.78 30.45
CA ASP A 1 27.06 -24.82 29.02
C ASP A 1 27.15 -23.40 28.45
N PHE A 2 27.72 -23.23 27.26
CA PHE A 2 28.03 -21.90 26.71
C PHE A 2 27.76 -21.85 25.22
N LYS A 3 26.84 -20.98 24.81
CA LYS A 3 26.45 -20.77 23.41
C LYS A 3 26.73 -19.32 23.03
N VAL A 4 27.26 -19.12 21.83
CA VAL A 4 27.56 -17.81 21.26
C VAL A 4 27.09 -17.79 19.81
N ALA A 5 26.20 -16.84 19.49
CA ALA A 5 25.73 -16.58 18.14
C ALA A 5 26.22 -15.22 17.65
N GLY A 6 26.35 -15.04 16.34
CA GLY A 6 26.82 -13.77 15.80
C GLY A 6 27.20 -13.81 14.32
N THR A 7 27.66 -12.67 13.84
CA THR A 7 28.19 -12.48 12.50
C THR A 7 29.73 -12.59 12.52
N ARG A 8 30.38 -12.28 11.39
CA ARG A 8 31.83 -12.13 11.34
C ARG A 8 32.30 -10.93 12.16
N ASP A 9 31.50 -9.88 12.18
CA ASP A 9 31.84 -8.59 12.79
C ASP A 9 31.59 -8.57 14.30
N GLY A 10 30.67 -9.41 14.79
CA GLY A 10 30.26 -9.31 16.18
C GLY A 10 29.49 -10.51 16.71
N VAL A 11 29.31 -10.50 18.02
CA VAL A 11 28.42 -11.41 18.73
C VAL A 11 27.04 -10.75 18.78
N THR A 12 25.99 -11.49 18.40
CA THR A 12 24.61 -11.01 18.48
C THR A 12 23.87 -11.55 19.70
N ALA A 13 24.27 -12.73 20.19
CA ALA A 13 23.70 -13.32 21.41
C ALA A 13 24.71 -14.21 22.12
N ILE A 14 24.61 -14.23 23.46
CA ILE A 14 25.37 -15.12 24.33
C ILE A 14 24.39 -15.76 25.32
N GLN A 15 24.51 -17.07 25.50
CA GLN A 15 23.82 -17.79 26.56
C GLN A 15 24.85 -18.57 27.37
N LEU A 16 24.89 -18.32 28.67
CA LEU A 16 25.78 -19.00 29.60
C LEU A 16 24.95 -19.62 30.72
N ASP A 17 25.05 -20.94 30.86
CA ASP A 17 24.45 -21.72 31.94
C ASP A 17 25.57 -22.31 32.81
N VAL A 18 25.68 -21.83 34.05
CA VAL A 18 26.75 -22.20 34.99
C VAL A 18 26.16 -23.03 36.12
N LYS A 19 26.71 -24.22 36.36
CA LYS A 19 26.29 -25.14 37.44
C LYS A 19 27.10 -24.97 38.73
N VAL A 20 27.96 -23.96 38.78
CA VAL A 20 28.90 -23.64 39.87
C VAL A 20 28.80 -22.15 40.19
N GLU A 21 29.28 -21.73 41.36
CA GLU A 21 29.11 -20.35 41.87
C GLU A 21 29.67 -19.24 40.96
N GLY A 22 30.60 -19.57 40.05
CA GLY A 22 31.08 -18.62 39.06
C GLY A 22 32.07 -19.19 38.05
N VAL A 23 32.35 -18.41 37.01
CA VAL A 23 33.37 -18.73 35.99
C VAL A 23 34.43 -17.61 35.99
N PRO A 24 35.72 -17.93 36.18
CA PRO A 24 36.79 -16.95 36.07
C PRO A 24 36.79 -16.24 34.72
N ILE A 25 37.00 -14.92 34.73
CA ILE A 25 37.01 -14.07 33.51
C ILE A 25 38.00 -14.61 32.47
N LYS A 26 39.15 -15.13 32.90
CA LYS A 26 40.16 -15.70 32.01
C LYS A 26 39.62 -16.88 31.21
N ILE A 27 38.90 -17.79 31.86
CA ILE A 27 38.28 -18.97 31.23
C ILE A 27 37.19 -18.52 30.25
N LEU A 28 36.40 -17.51 30.62
CA LEU A 28 35.40 -16.94 29.71
C LEU A 28 36.04 -16.30 28.47
N GLY A 29 37.17 -15.60 28.63
CA GLY A 29 37.92 -15.00 27.52
C GLY A 29 38.46 -16.05 26.55
N GLU A 30 39.04 -17.14 27.07
CA GLU A 30 39.50 -18.28 26.26
C GLU A 30 38.34 -18.94 25.51
N ALA A 31 37.22 -19.18 26.21
CA ALA A 31 36.01 -19.72 25.60
C ALA A 31 35.46 -18.82 24.48
N MET A 32 35.50 -17.49 24.66
CA MET A 32 35.07 -16.54 23.64
C MET A 32 35.97 -16.54 22.39
N ILE A 33 37.28 -16.67 22.57
CA ILE A 33 38.24 -16.79 21.45
C ILE A 33 37.99 -18.09 20.67
N GLN A 34 37.79 -19.19 21.37
CA GLN A 34 37.48 -20.48 20.76
C GLN A 34 36.13 -20.44 20.03
N ALA A 35 35.10 -19.86 20.67
CA ALA A 35 33.78 -19.68 20.07
C ALA A 35 33.83 -18.81 18.81
N LYS A 36 34.65 -17.75 18.79
CA LYS A 36 34.84 -16.92 17.58
C LYS A 36 35.41 -17.74 16.42
N LYS A 37 36.46 -18.55 16.66
CA LYS A 37 37.06 -19.40 15.63
C LYS A 37 36.05 -20.40 15.06
N ALA A 38 35.33 -21.09 15.95
CA ALA A 38 34.29 -22.04 15.54
C ALA A 38 33.16 -21.37 14.76
N ARG A 39 32.68 -20.20 15.23
CA ARG A 39 31.62 -19.43 14.57
C ARG A 39 32.02 -19.02 13.15
N VAL A 40 33.24 -18.50 12.97
CA VAL A 40 33.73 -18.11 11.64
C VAL A 40 33.81 -19.31 10.71
N ALA A 41 34.33 -20.46 11.17
CA ALA A 41 34.39 -21.68 10.37
C ALA A 41 33.00 -22.20 9.96
N ILE A 42 32.00 -22.10 10.84
CA ILE A 42 30.60 -22.44 10.53
C ILE A 42 30.05 -21.46 9.47
N LEU A 43 30.27 -20.16 9.65
CA LEU A 43 29.83 -19.14 8.67
C LEU A 43 30.53 -19.29 7.31
N ASP A 44 31.80 -19.72 7.27
CA ASP A 44 32.51 -20.05 6.03
C ASP A 44 31.84 -21.23 5.32
N THR A 45 31.47 -22.27 6.07
CA THR A 45 30.77 -23.44 5.52
C THR A 45 29.39 -23.07 5.00
N ILE A 46 28.62 -22.27 5.74
CA ILE A 46 27.31 -21.77 5.30
C ILE A 46 27.48 -20.89 4.04
N GLY A 47 28.48 -20.00 4.03
CA GLY A 47 28.72 -19.09 2.91
C GLY A 47 29.14 -19.78 1.61
N LYS A 48 29.76 -20.96 1.69
CA LYS A 48 30.06 -21.81 0.52
C LYS A 48 28.79 -22.35 -0.15
N GLU A 49 27.77 -22.65 0.64
CA GLU A 49 26.48 -23.17 0.16
C GLU A 49 25.49 -22.04 -0.19
N LEU A 50 25.51 -20.95 0.59
CA LEU A 50 24.58 -19.81 0.48
C LEU A 50 25.35 -18.49 0.66
N GLY A 51 25.95 -18.01 -0.43
CA GLY A 51 26.75 -16.77 -0.40
C GLY A 51 25.94 -15.48 -0.24
N ALA A 52 24.65 -15.49 -0.59
CA ALA A 52 23.75 -14.35 -0.46
C ALA A 52 22.29 -14.82 -0.31
N PRO A 53 21.40 -13.96 0.24
CA PRO A 53 19.97 -14.17 0.14
C PRO A 53 19.56 -14.38 -1.33
N ARG A 54 18.64 -15.32 -1.59
CA ARG A 54 18.10 -15.53 -2.94
C ARG A 54 17.37 -14.26 -3.39
N LYS A 55 17.56 -13.86 -4.64
CA LYS A 55 16.89 -12.69 -5.23
C LYS A 55 15.37 -12.87 -5.29
N ASP A 56 14.94 -14.09 -5.55
CA ASP A 56 13.53 -14.44 -5.68
C ASP A 56 13.12 -15.44 -4.59
N ILE A 57 11.96 -15.17 -4.00
CA ILE A 57 11.30 -16.06 -3.06
C ILE A 57 10.74 -17.25 -3.86
N SER A 58 10.75 -18.45 -3.27
CA SER A 58 10.18 -19.65 -3.89
C SER A 58 8.74 -19.40 -4.39
N PRO A 59 8.33 -19.90 -5.58
CA PRO A 59 6.97 -19.74 -6.10
C PRO A 59 5.88 -20.27 -5.16
N ASN A 60 6.23 -21.22 -4.30
CA ASN A 60 5.33 -21.86 -3.34
C ASN A 60 5.31 -21.16 -1.97
N ALA A 61 6.28 -20.29 -1.71
CA ALA A 61 6.28 -19.49 -0.49
C ALA A 61 5.34 -18.30 -0.72
N PRO A 62 4.49 -17.96 0.27
CA PRO A 62 3.56 -16.87 0.11
C PRO A 62 4.34 -15.56 -0.14
N LYS A 63 3.96 -14.84 -1.20
CA LYS A 63 4.49 -13.51 -1.44
C LYS A 63 3.93 -12.60 -0.36
N ILE A 64 4.81 -11.92 0.35
CA ILE A 64 4.45 -10.85 1.28
C ILE A 64 4.71 -9.53 0.55
N LEU A 65 3.64 -8.85 0.17
CA LEU A 65 3.69 -7.50 -0.36
C LEU A 65 3.40 -6.51 0.74
N MET A 66 4.11 -5.39 0.73
CA MET A 66 3.93 -4.31 1.70
C MET A 66 3.63 -3.02 0.95
N ILE A 67 2.64 -2.27 1.45
CA ILE A 67 2.42 -0.88 1.07
C ILE A 67 2.28 -0.04 2.34
N LYS A 68 2.51 1.27 2.19
CA LYS A 68 2.24 2.24 3.25
C LYS A 68 1.09 3.14 2.80
N ILE A 69 0.06 3.21 3.63
CA ILE A 69 -1.11 4.09 3.45
C ILE A 69 -1.13 5.14 4.54
N ASN A 70 -1.96 6.17 4.36
CA ASN A 70 -2.20 7.17 5.40
C ASN A 70 -2.96 6.54 6.59
N PRO A 71 -2.48 6.69 7.84
CA PRO A 71 -3.15 6.17 9.03
C PRO A 71 -4.63 6.57 9.15
N ASP A 72 -5.00 7.76 8.69
CA ASP A 72 -6.39 8.23 8.73
C ASP A 72 -7.33 7.36 7.87
N MET A 73 -6.79 6.67 6.87
CA MET A 73 -7.53 5.81 5.95
C MET A 73 -7.67 4.37 6.45
N ILE A 74 -6.98 3.99 7.55
CA ILE A 74 -7.06 2.62 8.11
C ILE A 74 -8.51 2.26 8.46
N GLY A 75 -9.25 3.19 9.06
CA GLY A 75 -10.64 2.98 9.43
C GLY A 75 -11.53 2.67 8.23
N MET A 76 -11.28 3.29 7.08
CA MET A 76 -11.98 3.02 5.83
C MET A 76 -11.65 1.61 5.29
N VAL A 77 -10.38 1.21 5.35
CA VAL A 77 -9.92 -0.10 4.87
C VAL A 77 -10.48 -1.26 5.70
N ILE A 78 -10.54 -1.09 7.03
CA ILE A 78 -11.14 -2.08 7.93
C ILE A 78 -12.66 -2.10 7.74
N GLY A 79 -13.28 -0.92 7.65
CA GLY A 79 -14.73 -0.73 7.61
C GLY A 79 -15.40 -0.99 8.98
N GLY A 80 -16.67 -0.61 9.10
CA GLY A 80 -17.44 -0.83 10.33
C GLY A 80 -17.44 -2.31 10.74
N GLY A 81 -16.83 -2.63 11.89
CA GLY A 81 -16.73 -4.00 12.41
C GLY A 81 -15.86 -4.95 11.57
N GLY A 82 -14.98 -4.44 10.71
CA GLY A 82 -14.11 -5.27 9.87
C GLY A 82 -14.80 -5.86 8.64
N LYS A 83 -15.93 -5.30 8.21
CA LYS A 83 -16.70 -5.81 7.06
C LYS A 83 -15.90 -5.71 5.75
N THR A 84 -15.33 -4.53 5.48
CA THR A 84 -14.59 -4.25 4.24
C THR A 84 -13.38 -5.16 4.12
N ILE A 85 -12.58 -5.30 5.19
CA ILE A 85 -11.38 -6.14 5.14
C ILE A 85 -11.72 -7.64 4.97
N LYS A 86 -12.85 -8.11 5.54
CA LYS A 86 -13.32 -9.49 5.31
C LYS A 86 -13.69 -9.72 3.85
N GLU A 87 -14.41 -8.78 3.25
CA GLU A 87 -14.81 -8.85 1.83
C GLU A 87 -13.59 -8.83 0.90
N ILE A 88 -12.57 -7.99 1.20
CA ILE A 88 -11.33 -7.97 0.42
C ILE A 88 -10.57 -9.30 0.56
N LYS A 89 -10.49 -9.87 1.77
CA LYS A 89 -9.86 -11.18 2.00
C LYS A 89 -10.59 -12.29 1.22
N GLU A 90 -11.92 -12.28 1.21
CA GLU A 90 -12.73 -13.27 0.50
C GLU A 90 -12.59 -13.15 -1.03
N ASN A 91 -12.63 -11.93 -1.57
CA ASN A 91 -12.51 -11.69 -3.02
C ASN A 91 -11.09 -11.93 -3.55
N SER A 92 -10.05 -11.61 -2.76
CA SER A 92 -8.65 -11.75 -3.19
C SER A 92 -8.05 -13.12 -2.86
N GLY A 93 -8.57 -13.80 -1.84
CA GLY A 93 -7.98 -15.01 -1.26
C GLY A 93 -6.65 -14.75 -0.54
N ALA A 94 -6.31 -13.48 -0.27
CA ALA A 94 -5.09 -13.09 0.44
C ALA A 94 -5.37 -12.83 1.92
N GLU A 95 -4.36 -13.02 2.75
CA GLU A 95 -4.35 -12.59 4.14
C GLU A 95 -3.82 -11.16 4.22
N ILE A 96 -4.58 -10.29 4.89
CA ILE A 96 -4.29 -8.85 5.01
C ILE A 96 -4.10 -8.53 6.49
N THR A 97 -2.97 -7.91 6.81
CA THR A 97 -2.63 -7.41 8.14
C THR A 97 -2.32 -5.92 8.02
N ILE A 98 -2.95 -5.11 8.86
CA ILE A 98 -2.75 -3.66 8.89
C ILE A 98 -2.15 -3.32 10.25
N GLU A 99 -1.08 -2.54 10.26
CA GLU A 99 -0.48 -1.97 11.45
C GLU A 99 -0.95 -0.53 11.68
N ASP A 100 -0.87 -0.08 12.93
CA ASP A 100 -1.34 1.25 13.37
C ASP A 100 -0.56 2.40 12.71
N ASP A 101 0.62 2.13 12.16
CA ASP A 101 1.46 3.11 11.47
C ASP A 101 1.07 3.30 9.97
N GLY A 102 0.03 2.60 9.51
CA GLY A 102 -0.42 2.60 8.12
C GLY A 102 0.28 1.59 7.23
N THR A 103 1.12 0.69 7.78
CA THR A 103 1.72 -0.39 7.00
C THR A 103 0.73 -1.52 6.79
N VAL A 104 0.51 -1.90 5.52
CA VAL A 104 -0.39 -2.99 5.14
C VAL A 104 0.40 -4.10 4.49
N TYR A 105 0.31 -5.30 5.07
CA TYR A 105 0.90 -6.53 4.55
C TYR A 105 -0.17 -7.37 3.85
N PHE A 106 0.16 -7.83 2.65
CA PHE A 106 -0.64 -8.77 1.86
C PHE A 106 0.16 -10.06 1.72
N THR A 107 -0.36 -11.13 2.29
CA THR A 107 0.25 -12.47 2.24
C THR A 107 -0.64 -13.37 1.41
N GLY A 108 -0.09 -13.95 0.34
CA GLY A 108 -0.89 -14.78 -0.55
C GLY A 108 -0.07 -15.67 -1.48
N LYS A 109 -0.71 -16.70 -2.04
CA LYS A 109 -0.14 -17.55 -3.09
C LYS A 109 -0.51 -17.01 -4.47
N GLY A 110 0.42 -17.08 -5.43
CA GLY A 110 0.20 -16.57 -6.78
C GLY A 110 -0.10 -15.06 -6.79
N ASP A 111 -1.20 -14.68 -7.42
CA ASP A 111 -1.59 -13.27 -7.64
C ASP A 111 -2.57 -12.72 -6.59
N SER A 112 -2.92 -13.53 -5.57
CA SER A 112 -3.87 -13.12 -4.53
C SER A 112 -3.39 -11.87 -3.78
N ALA A 113 -2.12 -11.84 -3.39
CA ALA A 113 -1.52 -10.67 -2.72
C ALA A 113 -1.54 -9.42 -3.61
N GLU A 114 -1.31 -9.58 -4.92
CA GLU A 114 -1.33 -8.46 -5.87
C GLU A 114 -2.75 -7.92 -6.06
N LYS A 115 -3.76 -8.80 -6.17
CA LYS A 115 -5.17 -8.39 -6.23
C LYS A 115 -5.61 -7.61 -4.99
N ALA A 116 -5.28 -8.13 -3.80
CA ALA A 116 -5.59 -7.44 -2.55
C ALA A 116 -4.91 -6.08 -2.46
N LYS A 117 -3.64 -6.01 -2.88
CA LYS A 117 -2.87 -4.77 -2.94
C LYS A 117 -3.55 -3.74 -3.83
N THR A 118 -3.96 -4.11 -5.05
CA THR A 118 -4.64 -3.18 -5.98
C THR A 118 -5.93 -2.64 -5.38
N ILE A 119 -6.76 -3.50 -4.78
CA ILE A 119 -8.03 -3.07 -4.15
C ILE A 119 -7.78 -2.05 -3.03
N VAL A 120 -6.82 -2.32 -2.14
CA VAL A 120 -6.50 -1.39 -1.05
C VAL A 120 -5.87 -0.10 -1.59
N LEU A 121 -5.04 -0.18 -2.62
CA LEU A 121 -4.41 0.99 -3.22
C LEU A 121 -5.43 1.91 -3.91
N ASP A 122 -6.43 1.33 -4.58
CA ASP A 122 -7.53 2.09 -5.17
C ASP A 122 -8.40 2.75 -4.10
N MET A 123 -8.67 2.05 -2.98
CA MET A 123 -9.46 2.57 -1.88
C MET A 123 -8.73 3.66 -1.07
N THR A 124 -7.40 3.59 -1.00
CA THR A 124 -6.55 4.54 -0.27
C THR A 124 -5.86 5.56 -1.18
N HIS A 125 -6.31 5.66 -2.44
CA HIS A 125 -5.73 6.58 -3.39
C HIS A 125 -5.99 8.02 -2.96
N GLU A 126 -4.92 8.75 -2.65
CA GLU A 126 -4.98 10.17 -2.33
C GLU A 126 -4.90 11.01 -3.59
N TYR A 127 -6.06 11.48 -4.07
CA TYR A 127 -6.13 12.47 -5.13
C TYR A 127 -5.44 13.78 -4.72
N LYS A 128 -4.74 14.41 -5.65
CA LYS A 128 -4.12 15.73 -5.43
C LYS A 128 -4.76 16.79 -6.31
N VAL A 129 -4.88 18.01 -5.78
CA VAL A 129 -5.31 19.16 -6.59
C VAL A 129 -4.34 19.36 -7.74
N GLY A 130 -4.87 19.48 -8.96
CA GLY A 130 -4.09 19.58 -10.20
C GLY A 130 -3.98 18.27 -10.98
N GLU A 131 -4.31 17.13 -10.38
CA GLU A 131 -4.22 15.83 -11.03
C GLU A 131 -5.29 15.67 -12.11
N VAL A 132 -4.89 15.16 -13.28
CA VAL A 132 -5.77 14.94 -14.44
C VAL A 132 -5.96 13.44 -14.64
N LEU A 133 -7.22 13.02 -14.64
CA LEU A 133 -7.66 11.63 -14.74
C LEU A 133 -8.83 11.52 -15.72
N LYS A 134 -9.18 10.28 -16.09
CA LYS A 134 -10.41 9.99 -16.82
C LYS A 134 -11.41 9.39 -15.86
N GLY A 135 -12.66 9.81 -15.93
CA GLY A 135 -13.73 9.25 -15.12
C GLY A 135 -15.01 9.09 -15.94
N GLU A 136 -15.88 8.23 -15.45
CA GLU A 136 -17.17 7.93 -16.08
C GLU A 136 -18.28 8.72 -15.41
N VAL A 137 -19.14 9.36 -16.19
CA VAL A 137 -20.29 10.09 -15.65
C VAL A 137 -21.33 9.10 -15.14
N VAL A 138 -21.51 9.02 -13.82
CA VAL A 138 -22.49 8.12 -13.19
C VAL A 138 -23.87 8.75 -13.06
N LYS A 139 -23.94 10.08 -12.92
CA LYS A 139 -25.21 10.79 -12.75
C LYS A 139 -25.11 12.22 -13.23
N VAL A 140 -26.14 12.68 -13.93
CA VAL A 140 -26.27 14.08 -14.35
C VAL A 140 -27.32 14.79 -13.49
N ALA A 141 -27.04 16.03 -13.08
CA ALA A 141 -27.93 16.89 -12.32
C ALA A 141 -27.97 18.30 -12.95
N ASP A 142 -28.93 19.14 -12.55
CA ASP A 142 -29.08 20.48 -13.13
C ASP A 142 -27.90 21.41 -12.84
N PHE A 143 -27.22 21.19 -11.70
CA PHE A 143 -26.08 21.99 -11.26
C PHE A 143 -24.72 21.40 -11.66
N GLY A 144 -24.68 20.23 -12.29
CA GLY A 144 -23.42 19.54 -12.61
C GLY A 144 -23.55 18.05 -12.92
N CYS A 145 -22.44 17.33 -12.91
CA CYS A 145 -22.43 15.89 -13.05
C CYS A 145 -21.52 15.23 -12.02
N PHE A 146 -21.86 13.99 -11.65
CA PHE A 146 -21.04 13.14 -10.81
C PHE A 146 -20.22 12.22 -11.70
N VAL A 147 -18.91 12.22 -11.49
CA VAL A 147 -17.94 11.47 -12.26
C VAL A 147 -17.24 10.49 -11.32
N LYS A 148 -17.35 9.21 -11.64
CA LYS A 148 -16.68 8.13 -10.93
C LYS A 148 -15.21 8.10 -11.34
N LEU A 149 -14.32 8.28 -10.36
CA LEU A 149 -12.87 8.29 -10.58
C LEU A 149 -12.27 6.89 -10.40
N ASN A 150 -12.71 6.20 -9.35
CA ASN A 150 -12.36 4.80 -9.08
C ASN A 150 -13.58 4.08 -8.48
N ALA A 151 -13.40 2.84 -8.01
CA ALA A 151 -14.50 2.06 -7.43
C ALA A 151 -15.06 2.63 -6.10
N PHE A 152 -14.31 3.52 -5.42
CA PHE A 152 -14.57 3.98 -4.06
C PHE A 152 -14.75 5.49 -3.94
N THR A 153 -14.51 6.25 -5.00
CA THR A 153 -14.42 7.71 -4.98
C THR A 153 -15.10 8.30 -6.19
N ASP A 154 -16.11 9.11 -5.90
CA ASP A 154 -16.82 9.94 -6.86
C ASP A 154 -16.42 11.40 -6.68
N GLY A 155 -16.31 12.12 -7.79
CA GLY A 155 -16.16 13.57 -7.80
C GLY A 155 -17.35 14.26 -8.46
N MET A 156 -17.47 15.56 -8.21
CA MET A 156 -18.54 16.39 -8.75
C MET A 156 -17.95 17.48 -9.64
N VAL A 157 -18.41 17.55 -10.88
CA VAL A 157 -18.11 18.66 -11.79
C VAL A 157 -19.28 19.64 -11.73
N HIS A 158 -19.00 20.88 -11.35
CA HIS A 158 -20.01 21.94 -11.35
C HIS A 158 -20.30 22.43 -12.78
N ILE A 159 -21.50 22.94 -13.06
CA ILE A 159 -21.90 23.41 -14.40
C ILE A 159 -20.94 24.47 -15.00
N SER A 160 -20.32 25.30 -14.16
CA SER A 160 -19.32 26.31 -14.58
C SER A 160 -17.98 25.71 -15.01
N GLU A 161 -17.70 24.47 -14.63
CA GLU A 161 -16.43 23.77 -14.84
C GLU A 161 -16.53 22.69 -15.94
N LEU A 162 -17.69 22.58 -16.59
CA LEU A 162 -17.93 21.64 -17.68
C LEU A 162 -17.23 22.06 -18.98
N ALA A 163 -17.38 23.32 -19.37
CA ALA A 163 -16.92 23.83 -20.66
C ALA A 163 -16.43 25.29 -20.54
N PRO A 164 -15.58 25.76 -21.46
CA PRO A 164 -15.12 27.15 -21.46
C PRO A 164 -16.21 28.17 -21.82
N PHE A 165 -17.36 27.71 -22.33
CA PHE A 165 -18.53 28.54 -22.66
C PHE A 165 -19.68 28.31 -21.68
N ARG A 166 -20.65 29.23 -21.66
CA ARG A 166 -21.85 29.12 -20.81
C ARG A 166 -22.72 27.96 -21.29
N VAL A 167 -22.92 26.98 -20.42
CA VAL A 167 -23.81 25.84 -20.61
C VAL A 167 -25.13 26.14 -19.92
N GLU A 168 -26.26 26.07 -20.65
CA GLU A 168 -27.58 26.26 -20.05
C GLU A 168 -28.11 24.98 -19.40
N ARG A 169 -27.88 23.82 -20.03
CA ARG A 169 -28.28 22.52 -19.49
C ARG A 169 -27.13 21.52 -19.61
N VAL A 170 -26.80 20.87 -18.50
CA VAL A 170 -25.73 19.86 -18.45
C VAL A 170 -26.04 18.67 -19.36
N SER A 171 -27.31 18.29 -19.43
CA SER A 171 -27.82 17.19 -20.25
C SER A 171 -27.64 17.38 -21.76
N ASP A 172 -27.40 18.62 -22.23
CA ASP A 172 -27.17 18.89 -23.65
C ASP A 172 -25.75 18.51 -24.09
N ILE A 173 -24.78 18.49 -23.17
CA ILE A 173 -23.36 18.23 -23.46
C ILE A 173 -22.83 16.94 -22.84
N ILE A 174 -23.44 16.45 -21.75
CA ILE A 174 -23.01 15.27 -21.04
C ILE A 174 -24.17 14.29 -20.86
N LYS A 175 -23.84 13.01 -21.02
CA LYS A 175 -24.74 11.88 -20.75
C LYS A 175 -24.12 10.94 -19.72
N GLU A 176 -24.98 10.23 -19.02
CA GLU A 176 -24.57 9.13 -18.14
C GLU A 176 -23.86 8.04 -18.97
N GLY A 177 -22.79 7.46 -18.41
CA GLY A 177 -21.90 6.50 -19.06
C GLY A 177 -20.80 7.11 -19.93
N MET A 178 -20.74 8.44 -20.08
CA MET A 178 -19.70 9.10 -20.87
C MET A 178 -18.37 9.14 -20.11
N ILE A 179 -17.26 8.78 -20.77
CA ILE A 179 -15.91 8.92 -20.22
C ILE A 179 -15.39 10.33 -20.55
N VAL A 180 -15.09 11.11 -19.51
CA VAL A 180 -14.63 12.49 -19.62
C VAL A 180 -13.28 12.68 -18.93
N PRO A 181 -12.38 13.52 -19.49
CA PRO A 181 -11.18 13.96 -18.78
C PRO A 181 -11.59 14.94 -17.67
N VAL A 182 -11.08 14.72 -16.46
CA VAL A 182 -11.37 15.54 -15.29
C VAL A 182 -10.09 15.90 -14.57
N LYS A 183 -10.02 17.13 -14.07
CA LYS A 183 -8.94 17.64 -13.25
C LYS A 183 -9.46 17.92 -11.86
N VAL A 184 -8.72 17.49 -10.84
CA VAL A 184 -9.05 17.79 -9.44
C VAL A 184 -8.77 19.26 -9.16
N ILE A 185 -9.80 20.03 -8.81
CA ILE A 185 -9.69 21.47 -8.50
C ILE A 185 -9.75 21.75 -7.00
N SER A 186 -10.49 20.93 -6.25
CA SER A 186 -10.64 21.07 -4.81
C SER A 186 -10.94 19.73 -4.17
N ILE A 187 -10.54 19.57 -2.91
CA ILE A 187 -10.80 18.36 -2.13
C ILE A 187 -11.37 18.82 -0.79
N ASP A 188 -12.65 18.56 -0.57
CA ASP A 188 -13.33 18.80 0.70
C ASP A 188 -13.23 17.51 1.54
N ARG A 189 -12.25 17.48 2.45
CA ARG A 189 -12.00 16.34 3.35
C ARG A 189 -13.08 16.17 4.41
N GLU A 190 -13.81 17.23 4.77
CA GLU A 190 -14.88 17.15 5.78
C GLU A 190 -16.14 16.48 5.22
N LYS A 191 -16.47 16.78 3.95
CA LYS A 191 -17.64 16.22 3.28
C LYS A 191 -17.31 15.00 2.40
N GLY A 192 -16.04 14.65 2.26
CA GLY A 192 -15.57 13.58 1.38
C GLY A 192 -15.88 13.84 -0.09
N ARG A 193 -15.90 15.10 -0.52
CA ARG A 193 -16.27 15.50 -1.89
C ARG A 193 -15.06 16.01 -2.65
N ILE A 194 -14.87 15.52 -3.87
CA ILE A 194 -13.83 15.99 -4.77
C ILE A 194 -14.47 16.90 -5.83
N GLY A 195 -14.03 18.16 -5.88
CA GLY A 195 -14.38 19.08 -6.94
C GLY A 195 -13.54 18.77 -8.17
N LEU A 196 -14.22 18.58 -9.30
CA LEU A 196 -13.61 18.26 -10.58
C LEU A 196 -13.92 19.35 -11.63
N SER A 197 -13.03 19.51 -12.60
CA SER A 197 -13.22 20.38 -13.76
C SER A 197 -12.85 19.66 -15.05
N ILE A 198 -13.76 19.66 -16.02
CA ILE A 198 -13.49 19.12 -17.36
C ILE A 198 -12.81 20.20 -18.20
N LYS A 199 -13.25 21.45 -18.05
CA LYS A 199 -12.67 22.61 -18.74
C LYS A 199 -11.17 22.77 -18.46
N GLU A 200 -10.73 22.58 -17.21
CA GLU A 200 -9.30 22.67 -16.90
C GLU A 200 -8.49 21.43 -17.31
N ALA A 201 -9.14 20.27 -17.44
CA ALA A 201 -8.50 19.04 -17.89
C ALA A 201 -8.23 19.08 -19.39
N ASP A 202 -9.24 19.46 -20.17
CA ASP A 202 -9.16 19.56 -21.61
C ASP A 202 -10.12 20.67 -22.10
N LYS A 203 -9.54 21.83 -22.43
CA LYS A 203 -10.27 23.00 -22.91
C LYS A 203 -10.94 22.77 -24.27
N ASP A 204 -10.44 21.79 -25.04
CA ASP A 204 -10.89 21.48 -26.39
C ASP A 204 -11.86 20.30 -26.44
N PHE A 205 -12.17 19.66 -25.31
CA PHE A 205 -13.06 18.51 -25.26
C PHE A 205 -14.48 18.83 -25.72
N PHE A 206 -15.00 19.99 -25.32
CA PHE A 206 -16.24 20.56 -25.83
C PHE A 206 -15.91 21.77 -26.71
N LYS A 207 -15.82 21.56 -28.02
CA LYS A 207 -15.71 22.66 -28.99
C LYS A 207 -17.10 23.18 -29.35
N LYS A 208 -17.23 24.50 -29.34
CA LYS A 208 -18.37 25.18 -29.94
C LYS A 208 -18.20 25.06 -31.45
N SER A 209 -18.96 24.18 -32.08
CA SER A 209 -19.02 24.07 -33.55
C SER A 209 -19.86 25.17 -34.15
#